data_AF-A0A5J5PUD8-F1
#
_entry.id   AF-A0A5J5PUD8-F1
#
_cell.length_a   1.000
_cell.length_b   1.000
_cell.length_c   1.000
_cell.angle_alpha   90.00
_cell.angle_beta   90.00
_cell.angle_gamma   90.00
#
_symmetry.space_group_name_H-M   'P 1'
#
loop_
_entity.id
_entity.type
_entity.pdbx_description
1 polymer ?
#
loop_
_entity_poly.entity_id
_entity_poly.type
_entity_poly.pdbx_seq_one_letter_code
_entity_poly.pdbx_strand_id
1 'polypeptide(L)'
;MTIPVVLDILFPPTLLLTGASVLTLLSLAILGVLEIRGINMKYSKFVNAAASSSSSSISFIVPSRVGMLLLYTPAFLVGVASFWLYPADDSRFLFLKSAVTIHFFKRLFEVIFIHKYSGEMSLDTIITILVSYFFVSLSLIYTQTFNQGL
;
A
#
# COMPACT_ATOMS: atom_id res chain seq x y z
N MET A 1 17.13 -16.02 15.11
CA MET A 1 16.02 -16.09 16.11
C MET A 1 15.96 -14.92 17.10
N THR A 2 16.72 -13.82 16.93
CA THR A 2 16.82 -12.74 17.95
C THR A 2 16.06 -11.45 17.60
N ILE A 3 15.82 -11.18 16.33
CA ILE A 3 15.03 -10.02 15.85
C ILE A 3 13.55 -10.05 16.29
N PRO A 4 12.82 -11.19 16.25
CA PRO A 4 11.38 -11.17 16.60
C PRO A 4 11.15 -10.84 18.07
N VAL A 5 11.97 -11.37 18.97
CA VAL A 5 11.84 -11.16 20.43
C VAL A 5 12.04 -9.69 20.83
N VAL A 6 12.97 -8.97 20.18
CA VAL A 6 13.21 -7.55 20.48
C VAL A 6 12.05 -6.68 19.99
N LEU A 7 11.49 -6.99 18.81
CA LEU A 7 10.30 -6.28 18.30
C LEU A 7 9.06 -6.52 19.16
N ASP A 8 8.86 -7.77 19.62
CA ASP A 8 7.73 -8.15 20.47
C ASP A 8 7.74 -7.42 21.83
N ILE A 9 8.93 -7.12 22.35
CA ILE A 9 9.11 -6.38 23.61
C ILE A 9 8.91 -4.87 23.41
N LEU A 10 9.46 -4.30 22.32
CA LEU A 10 9.37 -2.86 22.08
C LEU A 10 7.98 -2.42 21.62
N PHE A 11 7.27 -3.28 20.89
CA PHE A 11 5.95 -3.02 20.34
C PHE A 11 5.05 -4.24 20.52
N PRO A 12 4.26 -4.28 21.61
CA PRO A 12 3.26 -5.33 21.77
C PRO A 12 2.41 -5.41 20.50
N PRO A 13 2.19 -6.61 19.93
CA PRO A 13 1.48 -6.76 18.65
C PRO A 13 0.12 -6.04 18.65
N THR A 14 -0.55 -5.98 19.80
CA THR A 14 -1.81 -5.26 19.99
C THR A 14 -1.68 -3.74 19.90
N LEU A 15 -0.62 -3.14 20.45
CA LEU A 15 -0.39 -1.69 20.36
C LEU A 15 0.02 -1.27 18.95
N LEU A 16 0.85 -2.08 18.28
CA LEU A 16 1.27 -1.80 16.90
C LEU A 16 0.08 -1.88 15.93
N LEU A 17 -0.76 -2.92 16.04
CA LEU A 17 -1.98 -3.04 15.25
C LEU A 17 -2.96 -1.89 15.50
N THR A 18 -3.16 -1.53 16.77
CA THR A 18 -4.09 -0.45 17.15
C THR A 18 -3.58 0.90 16.66
N GLY A 19 -2.27 1.17 16.82
CA GLY A 19 -1.65 2.37 16.29
C GLY A 19 -1.77 2.44 14.77
N ALA A 20 -1.47 1.35 14.06
CA ALA A 20 -1.59 1.28 12.61
C ALA A 20 -3.03 1.52 12.14
N SER A 21 -4.04 0.92 12.79
CA SER A 21 -5.44 1.10 12.40
C SER A 21 -5.91 2.54 12.62
N VAL A 22 -5.58 3.17 13.76
CA VAL A 22 -5.90 4.57 14.04
C VAL A 22 -5.22 5.50 13.03
N LEU A 23 -3.94 5.27 12.72
CA LEU A 23 -3.21 6.05 11.72
C LEU A 23 -3.82 5.91 10.32
N THR A 24 -4.22 4.71 9.92
CA THR A 24 -4.90 4.50 8.63
C THR A 24 -6.24 5.25 8.58
N LEU A 25 -7.04 5.21 9.65
CA LEU A 25 -8.32 5.91 9.71
C LEU A 25 -8.14 7.42 9.62
N LEU A 26 -7.19 7.99 10.38
CA LEU A 26 -6.89 9.42 10.36
C LEU A 26 -6.37 9.87 8.99
N SER A 27 -5.44 9.11 8.40
CA SER A 27 -4.90 9.45 7.07
C SER A 27 -5.98 9.42 5.99
N LEU A 28 -6.88 8.43 5.99
CA LEU A 28 -8.03 8.39 5.08
C LEU A 28 -8.97 9.58 5.29
N ALA A 29 -9.26 9.96 6.53
CA ALA A 29 -10.10 11.11 6.85
C ALA A 29 -9.49 12.42 6.33
N ILE A 30 -8.18 12.63 6.56
CA ILE A 30 -7.46 13.81 6.07
C ILE A 30 -7.49 13.86 4.55
N LEU A 31 -7.18 12.76 3.87
CA LEU A 31 -7.22 12.69 2.40
C LEU A 31 -8.63 12.97 1.85
N GLY A 32 -9.67 12.44 2.49
CA GLY A 32 -11.06 12.73 2.12
C GLY A 32 -11.43 14.21 2.27
N VAL A 33 -11.00 14.86 3.37
CA VAL A 33 -11.21 16.30 3.56
C VAL A 33 -10.44 17.13 2.52
N LEU A 34 -9.21 16.74 2.17
CA LEU A 34 -8.42 17.42 1.15
C LEU A 34 -9.09 17.33 -0.24
N GLU A 35 -9.63 16.17 -0.60
CA GLU A 35 -10.37 15.97 -1.86
C GLU A 35 -11.63 16.86 -1.90
N ILE A 36 -12.40 16.96 -0.81
CA ILE A 36 -13.57 17.86 -0.71
C ILE A 36 -13.16 19.33 -0.90
N ARG A 37 -11.95 19.70 -0.45
CA ARG A 37 -11.38 21.05 -0.62
C ARG A 37 -10.76 21.28 -2.01
N GLY A 38 -10.82 20.30 -2.91
CA GLY A 38 -10.25 20.37 -4.26
C GLY A 38 -8.74 20.18 -4.33
N ILE A 39 -8.11 19.72 -3.23
CA ILE A 39 -6.68 19.37 -3.19
C ILE A 39 -6.57 17.88 -3.52
N ASN A 40 -6.61 17.59 -4.82
CA ASN A 40 -6.66 16.21 -5.31
C ASN A 40 -5.26 15.61 -5.45
N MET A 41 -5.17 14.28 -5.36
CA MET A 41 -3.93 13.58 -5.66
C MET A 41 -3.52 13.81 -7.12
N LYS A 42 -2.23 14.11 -7.34
CA LYS A 42 -1.68 14.48 -8.66
C LYS A 42 -1.43 13.22 -9.51
N TYR A 43 -2.52 12.52 -9.85
CA TYR A 43 -2.51 11.33 -10.69
C TYR A 43 -3.20 11.59 -12.03
N SER A 44 -2.56 11.18 -13.12
CA SER A 44 -3.07 11.23 -14.49
C SER A 44 -3.58 12.64 -14.85
N LYS A 45 -4.90 12.82 -14.98
CA LYS A 45 -5.54 14.06 -15.43
C LYS A 45 -5.39 15.23 -14.43
N PHE A 46 -5.14 14.93 -13.15
CA PHE A 46 -5.05 15.96 -12.11
C PHE A 46 -3.64 16.55 -11.93
N VAL A 47 -2.65 16.07 -12.69
CA VAL A 47 -1.28 16.61 -12.65
C VAL A 47 -1.26 18.09 -13.07
N ASN A 48 -1.95 18.44 -14.15
CA ASN A 48 -1.96 19.82 -14.67
C ASN A 48 -2.77 20.78 -13.80
N ALA A 49 -3.86 20.31 -13.15
CA ALA A 49 -4.67 21.14 -12.27
C ALA A 49 -3.88 21.62 -11.03
N ALA A 50 -2.90 20.84 -10.60
CA ALA A 50 -2.04 21.17 -9.47
C ALA A 50 -0.78 21.98 -9.84
N ALA A 51 -0.43 22.06 -11.13
CA ALA A 51 0.65 22.91 -11.62
C ALA A 51 0.24 24.39 -11.61
N SER A 52 -1.05 24.68 -11.74
CA SER A 52 -1.61 26.05 -11.75
C SER A 52 -1.64 26.72 -10.38
N SER A 53 -1.50 25.96 -9.29
CA SER A 53 -1.79 26.42 -7.92
C SER A 53 -0.61 26.37 -6.94
N SER A 54 0.56 25.86 -7.36
CA SER A 54 1.73 25.77 -6.49
C SER A 54 3.00 26.28 -7.19
N SER A 55 3.51 27.43 -6.75
CA SER A 55 4.88 27.82 -7.02
C SER A 55 5.81 26.83 -6.31
N SER A 56 6.84 26.36 -7.03
CA SER A 56 8.08 25.81 -6.47
C SER A 56 7.98 24.57 -5.57
N SER A 57 7.50 23.43 -6.08
CA SER A 57 8.05 22.15 -5.68
C SER A 57 8.45 21.34 -6.91
N ILE A 58 9.68 20.82 -6.92
CA ILE A 58 10.18 19.92 -7.96
C ILE A 58 9.41 18.60 -7.79
N SER A 59 8.19 18.53 -8.34
CA SER A 59 7.48 17.26 -8.42
C SER A 59 8.07 16.49 -9.58
N PHE A 60 8.87 15.48 -9.30
CA PHE A 60 9.36 14.59 -10.35
C PHE A 60 8.15 13.83 -10.91
N ILE A 61 8.00 13.91 -12.23
CA ILE A 61 6.86 13.38 -12.97
C ILE A 61 7.30 12.07 -13.63
N VAL A 62 6.50 11.03 -13.49
CA VAL A 62 6.77 9.70 -14.04
C VAL A 62 5.58 9.24 -14.88
N PRO A 63 5.81 8.51 -15.98
CA PRO A 63 4.72 7.95 -16.77
C PRO A 63 3.78 7.13 -15.91
N SER A 64 2.46 7.33 -16.02
CA SER A 64 1.49 6.69 -15.12
C SER A 64 1.61 5.16 -15.12
N ARG A 65 1.99 4.53 -16.24
CA ARG A 65 2.23 3.08 -16.29
C ARG A 65 3.33 2.65 -15.32
N VAL A 66 4.46 3.36 -15.31
CA VAL A 66 5.59 3.06 -14.43
C VAL A 66 5.21 3.36 -12.98
N GLY A 67 4.55 4.49 -12.72
CA GLY A 67 4.05 4.82 -11.38
C GLY A 67 3.13 3.73 -10.80
N MET A 68 2.19 3.24 -11.61
CA MET A 68 1.26 2.18 -11.22
C MET A 68 1.95 0.83 -10.99
N LEU A 69 2.95 0.47 -11.81
CA LEU A 69 3.75 -0.72 -11.53
C LEU A 69 4.48 -0.59 -10.19
N LEU A 70 5.13 0.55 -9.94
CA LEU A 70 5.90 0.78 -8.73
C LEU A 70 5.05 0.73 -7.47
N LEU A 71 3.84 1.30 -7.47
CA LEU A 71 2.99 1.32 -6.27
C LEU A 71 2.35 -0.03 -5.92
N TYR A 72 2.08 -0.90 -6.91
CA TYR A 72 1.51 -2.23 -6.63
C TYR A 72 2.56 -3.29 -6.31
N THR A 73 3.78 -3.17 -6.82
CA THR A 73 4.82 -4.21 -6.72
C THR A 73 5.18 -4.56 -5.28
N PRO A 74 5.43 -3.61 -4.36
CA PRO A 74 5.78 -3.94 -2.98
C PRO A 74 4.68 -4.72 -2.25
N ALA A 75 3.41 -4.36 -2.46
CA ALA A 75 2.29 -5.05 -1.84
C ALA A 75 2.12 -6.48 -2.38
N PHE A 76 2.33 -6.67 -3.69
CA PHE A 76 2.41 -8.02 -4.28
C PHE A 76 3.54 -8.85 -3.67
N LEU A 77 4.73 -8.29 -3.53
CA LEU A 77 5.88 -8.97 -2.94
C LEU A 77 5.64 -9.39 -1.49
N VAL A 78 4.95 -8.56 -0.69
CA VAL A 78 4.53 -8.93 0.67
C VAL A 78 3.60 -10.16 0.64
N GLY A 79 2.63 -10.18 -0.28
CA GLY A 79 1.76 -11.34 -0.50
C GLY A 79 2.55 -12.60 -0.84
N VAL A 80 3.45 -12.54 -1.82
CA VAL A 80 4.29 -13.69 -2.22
C VAL A 80 5.21 -14.14 -1.09
N ALA A 81 5.90 -13.21 -0.43
CA ALA A 81 6.83 -13.52 0.66
C ALA A 81 6.13 -14.21 1.84
N SER A 82 4.84 -13.92 2.07
CA SER A 82 4.06 -14.53 3.16
C SER A 82 3.88 -16.05 3.01
N PHE A 83 3.94 -16.60 1.79
CA PHE A 83 3.90 -18.04 1.57
C PHE A 83 5.20 -18.72 2.02
N TRP A 84 6.34 -18.05 1.86
CA TRP A 84 7.64 -18.57 2.28
C TRP A 84 7.91 -18.35 3.78
N LEU A 85 7.58 -17.16 4.29
CA LEU A 85 7.87 -16.78 5.68
C LEU A 85 6.96 -17.49 6.69
N TYR A 86 5.74 -17.85 6.31
CA TYR A 86 4.76 -18.44 7.22
C TYR A 86 4.09 -19.68 6.62
N PRO A 87 4.75 -20.84 6.55
CA PRO A 87 4.20 -22.03 5.89
C PRO A 87 3.03 -22.72 6.61
N ALA A 88 2.40 -22.07 7.62
CA ALA A 88 1.38 -22.68 8.46
C ALA A 88 0.11 -23.12 7.70
N ASP A 89 -0.39 -24.32 8.01
CA ASP A 89 -1.49 -25.04 7.34
C ASP A 89 -2.91 -24.52 7.64
N ASP A 90 -3.05 -23.32 8.19
CA ASP A 90 -4.38 -22.75 8.44
C ASP A 90 -5.03 -22.28 7.12
N SER A 91 -6.17 -22.91 6.81
CA SER A 91 -7.01 -22.56 5.67
C SER A 91 -7.37 -21.07 5.61
N ARG A 92 -7.68 -20.42 6.75
CA ARG A 92 -8.07 -19.01 6.77
C ARG A 92 -6.91 -18.11 6.37
N PHE A 93 -5.72 -18.38 6.89
CA PHE A 93 -4.53 -17.65 6.50
C PHE A 93 -4.14 -17.89 5.04
N LEU A 94 -4.26 -19.12 4.56
CA LEU A 94 -4.03 -19.44 3.15
C LEU A 94 -4.97 -18.63 2.24
N PHE A 95 -6.25 -18.55 2.57
CA PHE A 95 -7.20 -17.70 1.85
C PHE A 95 -6.78 -16.23 1.86
N LEU A 96 -6.42 -15.68 3.01
CA LEU A 96 -5.99 -14.27 3.11
C LEU A 96 -4.75 -13.98 2.25
N LYS A 97 -3.70 -14.80 2.35
CA LYS A 97 -2.47 -14.62 1.54
C LYS A 97 -2.75 -14.74 0.06
N SER A 98 -3.55 -15.74 -0.32
CA SER A 98 -3.94 -15.94 -1.72
C SER A 98 -4.73 -14.74 -2.24
N ALA A 99 -5.69 -14.21 -1.48
CA ALA A 99 -6.49 -13.06 -1.86
C ALA A 99 -5.64 -11.81 -2.07
N VAL A 100 -4.74 -11.49 -1.13
CA VAL A 100 -3.80 -10.36 -1.25
C VAL A 100 -2.91 -10.53 -2.48
N THR A 101 -2.33 -11.71 -2.66
CA THR A 101 -1.40 -11.99 -3.76
C THR A 101 -2.10 -11.94 -5.12
N ILE A 102 -3.25 -12.58 -5.26
CA ILE A 102 -4.06 -12.59 -6.48
C ILE A 102 -4.57 -11.18 -6.79
N HIS A 103 -4.98 -10.42 -5.77
CA HIS A 103 -5.44 -9.04 -5.96
C HIS A 103 -4.35 -8.17 -6.59
N PHE A 104 -3.15 -8.13 -6.00
CA PHE A 104 -2.08 -7.30 -6.54
C PHE A 104 -1.47 -7.88 -7.82
N PHE A 105 -1.48 -9.20 -7.99
CA PHE A 105 -1.11 -9.83 -9.27
C PHE A 105 -2.04 -9.40 -10.40
N LYS A 106 -3.35 -9.43 -10.19
CA LYS A 106 -4.35 -8.93 -11.15
C LYS A 106 -4.04 -7.48 -11.51
N ARG A 107 -3.78 -6.63 -10.51
CA ARG A 107 -3.44 -5.21 -10.75
C ARG A 107 -2.19 -5.06 -11.60
N LEU A 108 -1.11 -5.79 -11.30
CA LEU A 108 0.12 -5.77 -12.11
C LEU A 108 -0.12 -6.27 -13.53
N PHE A 109 -0.88 -7.35 -13.69
CA PHE A 109 -1.24 -7.89 -15.00
C PHE A 109 -2.06 -6.88 -15.83
N GLU A 110 -3.05 -6.24 -15.21
CA GLU A 110 -3.82 -5.16 -15.83
C GLU A 110 -2.91 -4.02 -16.29
N VAL A 111 -1.93 -3.63 -15.48
CA VAL A 111 -1.03 -2.52 -15.79
C VAL A 111 -0.16 -2.82 -17.02
N ILE A 112 0.32 -4.06 -17.14
CA ILE A 112 1.23 -4.46 -18.22
C ILE A 112 0.46 -4.72 -19.52
N PHE A 113 -0.67 -5.43 -19.45
CA PHE A 113 -1.28 -6.04 -20.63
C PHE A 113 -2.61 -5.40 -21.06
N ILE A 114 -3.41 -4.90 -20.11
CA ILE A 114 -4.79 -4.50 -20.40
C ILE A 114 -4.93 -2.99 -20.49
N HIS A 115 -4.32 -2.27 -19.55
CA HIS A 115 -4.62 -0.87 -19.32
C HIS A 115 -3.78 0.05 -20.22
N LYS A 116 -4.47 0.86 -21.02
CA LYS A 116 -3.84 1.91 -21.82
C LYS A 116 -3.70 3.17 -20.98
N TYR A 117 -2.57 3.28 -20.27
CA TYR A 117 -2.25 4.51 -19.54
C TYR A 117 -2.02 5.67 -20.49
N SER A 118 -2.64 6.80 -20.17
CA SER A 118 -2.38 8.09 -20.78
C SER A 118 -2.23 9.11 -19.65
N GLY A 119 -1.11 9.82 -19.65
CA GLY A 119 -0.79 10.82 -18.64
C GLY A 119 0.34 10.40 -17.71
N GLU A 120 0.57 11.27 -16.74
CA GLU A 120 1.71 11.21 -15.84
C GLU A 120 1.26 11.15 -14.38
N MET A 121 2.20 10.92 -13.47
CA MET A 121 1.93 10.84 -12.04
C MET A 121 3.08 11.50 -11.26
N SER A 122 2.75 12.25 -10.20
CA SER A 122 3.78 12.80 -9.32
C SER A 122 4.40 11.72 -8.42
N LEU A 123 5.71 11.80 -8.18
CA LEU A 123 6.39 10.87 -7.26
C LEU A 123 5.81 10.91 -5.84
N ASP A 124 5.42 12.08 -5.33
CA ASP A 124 4.83 12.18 -3.98
C ASP A 124 3.56 11.33 -3.85
N THR A 125 2.75 11.32 -4.90
CA THR A 125 1.53 10.49 -4.96
C THR A 125 1.91 9.02 -5.06
N ILE A 126 2.93 8.67 -5.85
CA ILE A 126 3.43 7.28 -5.97
C ILE A 126 3.88 6.78 -4.60
N ILE A 127 4.72 7.55 -3.91
CA ILE A 127 5.27 7.18 -2.61
C ILE A 127 4.15 7.02 -1.58
N THR A 128 3.22 7.97 -1.52
CA THR A 128 2.10 7.92 -0.58
C THR A 128 1.29 6.65 -0.77
N ILE A 129 0.85 6.36 -2.01
CA ILE A 129 0.03 5.19 -2.30
C ILE A 129 0.82 3.88 -2.09
N LEU A 130 2.08 3.85 -2.51
CA LEU A 130 2.98 2.71 -2.36
C LEU A 130 3.12 2.32 -0.88
N VAL A 131 3.44 3.30 -0.02
CA VAL A 131 3.59 3.09 1.42
C VAL A 131 2.28 2.62 2.02
N SER A 132 1.15 3.22 1.65
CA SER A 132 -0.17 2.79 2.13
C SER A 132 -0.48 1.34 1.76
N TYR A 133 -0.31 0.93 0.50
CA TYR A 133 -0.57 -0.44 0.08
C TYR A 133 0.37 -1.45 0.72
N PHE A 134 1.65 -1.10 0.86
CA PHE A 134 2.63 -1.93 1.55
C PHE A 134 2.22 -2.17 3.01
N PHE A 135 1.96 -1.11 3.78
CA PHE A 135 1.62 -1.22 5.19
C PHE A 135 0.27 -1.91 5.43
N VAL A 136 -0.75 -1.66 4.59
CA VAL A 136 -2.04 -2.34 4.71
C VAL A 136 -1.88 -3.85 4.46
N SER A 137 -1.15 -4.24 3.41
CA SER A 137 -0.92 -5.66 3.10
C SER A 137 -0.12 -6.35 4.20
N LEU A 138 0.92 -5.67 4.72
CA LEU A 138 1.73 -6.17 5.81
C LEU A 138 0.91 -6.33 7.10
N SER A 139 0.08 -5.34 7.44
CA SER A 139 -0.80 -5.37 8.62
C SER A 139 -1.81 -6.51 8.54
N LEU A 140 -2.43 -6.75 7.38
CA LEU A 140 -3.37 -7.85 7.17
C LEU A 140 -2.70 -9.22 7.41
N ILE A 141 -1.53 -9.43 6.81
CA ILE A 141 -0.78 -10.68 6.96
C ILE A 141 -0.31 -10.86 8.40
N TYR A 142 0.27 -9.81 9.00
CA TYR A 142 0.78 -9.84 10.37
C TYR A 142 -0.32 -10.09 11.40
N THR A 143 -1.46 -9.42 11.27
CA THR A 143 -2.63 -9.64 12.14
C THR A 143 -3.10 -11.09 12.07
N GLN A 144 -3.15 -11.67 10.88
CA GLN A 144 -3.57 -13.05 10.72
C GLN A 144 -2.57 -14.01 11.36
N THR A 145 -1.25 -13.79 11.24
CA THR A 145 -0.24 -14.62 11.94
C THR A 145 -0.39 -14.61 13.45
N PHE A 146 -0.77 -13.46 14.03
CA PHE A 146 -0.99 -13.35 15.47
C PHE A 146 -2.24 -14.14 15.91
N ASN A 147 -3.30 -14.12 15.10
CA ASN A 147 -4.54 -14.84 15.39
C ASN A 147 -4.45 -16.37 15.14
N GLN A 148 -3.37 -16.88 14.54
CA GLN A 148 -3.19 -18.34 14.34
C GLN A 148 -2.94 -19.12 15.64
N GLY A 149 -2.64 -18.44 16.75
CA GLY A 149 -2.45 -19.03 18.08
C GLY A 149 -3.69 -18.99 18.99
N LEU A 150 -4.85 -18.55 18.48
CA LEU A 150 -6.16 -18.56 19.15
C LEU A 150 -7.07 -19.61 18.51
#